data_AF-F7KQC3-F1
#
_entry.id   AF-F7KQC3-F1
#
_cell.length_a   1.000
_cell.length_b   1.000
_cell.length_c   1.000
_cell.angle_alpha   90.00
_cell.angle_beta   90.00
_cell.angle_gamma   90.00
#
_symmetry.space_group_name_H-M   'P 1'
#
loop_
_entity.id
_entity.type
_entity.pdbx_description
1 polymer ?
#
loop_
_entity_poly.entity_id
_entity_poly.type
_entity_poly.pdbx_seq_one_letter_code
_entity_poly.pdbx_strand_id
1 'polypeptide(L)'
;MNDSEKRRRQLLEETRSLYSDRNSPPAVHPRYKFAYARLYGSEDEMAPGTFGLRLFLCFMLFAAFVAMDNNGITVKSVSSDRIVQEITTDLDVAEVWKNL
;
A
#
# COMPACT_ATOMS: atom_id res chain seq x y z
N MET A 1 35.47 -19.52 5.67
CA MET A 1 34.05 -19.92 5.58
C MET A 1 33.99 -21.25 4.87
N ASN A 2 33.54 -22.29 5.57
CA ASN A 2 33.47 -23.65 5.05
C ASN A 2 32.36 -23.74 3.98
N ASP A 3 32.46 -24.69 3.04
CA ASP A 3 31.46 -24.84 1.96
C ASP A 3 30.08 -25.24 2.50
N SER A 4 30.06 -25.97 3.61
CA SER A 4 28.83 -26.26 4.36
C SER A 4 28.16 -25.00 4.90
N GLU A 5 28.95 -24.05 5.43
CA GLU A 5 28.45 -22.78 5.96
C GLU A 5 27.91 -21.88 4.84
N LYS A 6 28.58 -21.85 3.68
CA LYS A 6 28.10 -21.12 2.49
C LYS A 6 26.75 -21.66 2.02
N ARG A 7 26.63 -22.99 1.88
CA ARG A 7 25.38 -23.64 1.47
C ARG A 7 24.26 -23.36 2.47
N ARG A 8 24.55 -23.42 3.77
CA ARG A 8 23.57 -23.10 4.81
C ARG A 8 23.07 -21.65 4.70
N ARG A 9 23.97 -20.69 4.44
CA ARG A 9 23.57 -19.28 4.24
C ARG A 9 22.67 -19.09 3.02
N GLN A 10 23.02 -19.72 1.89
CA GLN A 10 22.21 -19.65 0.66
C GLN A 10 20.79 -20.21 0.88
N LEU A 11 20.67 -21.37 1.52
CA LEU A 11 19.36 -21.97 1.83
C LEU A 11 18.50 -21.08 2.74
N LEU A 12 19.13 -20.41 3.71
CA LEU A 12 18.44 -19.45 4.59
C LEU A 12 17.99 -18.21 3.81
N GLU A 13 18.80 -17.69 2.89
CA GLU A 13 18.45 -16.56 2.03
C GLU A 13 17.29 -16.90 1.07
N GLU A 14 17.31 -18.08 0.46
CA GLU A 14 16.22 -18.57 -0.40
C GLU A 14 14.91 -18.78 0.38
N THR A 15 14.98 -19.34 1.58
CA THR A 15 13.78 -19.49 2.43
C THR A 15 13.21 -18.11 2.77
N ARG A 16 14.08 -17.14 3.10
CA ARG A 16 13.66 -15.80 3.48
C ARG A 16 13.02 -15.03 2.31
N SER A 17 13.52 -15.22 1.09
CA SER A 17 12.92 -14.61 -0.10
C SER A 17 11.54 -15.19 -0.41
N LEU A 18 11.36 -16.50 -0.18
CA LEU A 18 10.08 -17.19 -0.41
C LEU A 18 8.98 -16.71 0.55
N TYR A 19 9.32 -16.42 1.81
CA TYR A 19 8.35 -15.99 2.83
C TYR A 19 8.26 -14.47 3.04
N SER A 20 9.00 -13.66 2.28
CA SER A 20 9.04 -12.20 2.46
C SER A 20 9.44 -11.74 3.88
N ASP A 21 10.17 -12.58 4.62
CA ASP A 21 10.76 -12.29 5.94
C ASP A 21 11.81 -11.17 5.90
N ARG A 22 12.10 -10.65 4.69
CA ARG A 22 12.84 -9.41 4.51
C ARG A 22 12.02 -8.17 4.86
N ASN A 23 10.70 -8.18 4.72
CA ASN A 23 9.88 -6.98 4.89
C ASN A 23 9.30 -6.83 6.30
N SER A 24 9.24 -7.92 7.06
CA SER A 24 8.80 -7.90 8.45
C SER A 24 9.61 -8.94 9.22
N PRO A 25 10.72 -8.55 9.85
CA PRO A 25 11.43 -9.48 10.72
C PRO A 25 10.50 -9.96 11.85
N PRO A 26 10.65 -11.20 12.31
CA PRO A 26 9.88 -11.72 13.42
C PRO A 26 10.13 -10.89 14.69
N ALA A 27 9.17 -10.90 15.61
CA ALA A 27 9.35 -10.25 16.90
C ALA A 27 10.45 -10.96 17.71
N VAL A 28 11.65 -10.37 17.75
CA VAL A 28 12.80 -10.89 18.51
C VAL A 28 12.91 -10.15 19.85
N HIS A 29 13.06 -10.90 20.94
CA HIS A 29 13.29 -10.31 22.26
C HIS A 29 14.58 -9.45 22.27
N PRO A 30 14.62 -8.27 22.93
CA PRO A 30 15.76 -7.34 22.88
C PRO A 30 17.12 -7.97 23.21
N ARG A 31 17.14 -8.93 24.16
CA ARG A 31 18.34 -9.70 24.54
C ARG A 31 19.01 -10.42 23.36
N TYR A 32 18.24 -10.87 22.37
CA TYR A 32 18.72 -11.63 21.22
C TYR A 32 18.77 -10.79 19.93
N LYS A 33 18.37 -9.50 19.99
CA LYS A 33 18.35 -8.60 18.83
C LYS A 33 19.70 -8.57 18.10
N PHE A 34 20.80 -8.50 18.85
CA PHE A 34 22.15 -8.48 18.27
C PHE A 34 22.53 -9.79 17.57
N ALA A 35 22.19 -10.94 18.17
CA ALA A 35 22.48 -12.25 17.58
C ALA A 35 21.68 -12.46 16.29
N TYR A 36 20.41 -12.05 16.29
CA TYR A 36 19.57 -12.05 15.10
C TYR A 36 20.12 -11.12 14.02
N ALA A 37 20.45 -9.87 14.36
CA ALA A 37 21.02 -8.90 13.41
C ALA A 37 22.35 -9.38 12.80
N ARG A 38 23.18 -10.08 13.58
CA ARG A 38 24.42 -10.69 13.07
C ARG A 38 24.19 -11.82 12.07
N LEU A 39 23.09 -12.56 12.23
CA LEU A 39 22.75 -13.70 11.36
C LEU A 39 21.99 -13.26 10.10
N TYR A 40 21.15 -12.24 10.21
CA TYR A 40 20.16 -11.88 9.19
C TYR A 40 20.25 -10.43 8.68
N GLY A 41 21.22 -9.64 9.14
CA GLY A 41 21.31 -8.22 8.86
C GLY A 41 20.46 -7.39 9.83
N SER A 42 20.80 -6.11 10.00
CA SER A 42 19.97 -5.19 10.81
C SER A 42 18.73 -4.74 10.04
N GLU A 43 17.73 -4.26 10.78
CA GLU A 43 16.54 -3.62 10.21
C GLU A 43 16.90 -2.42 9.31
N ASP A 44 18.10 -1.86 9.47
CA ASP A 44 18.61 -0.75 8.66
C ASP A 44 18.95 -1.16 7.21
N GLU A 45 19.19 -2.45 6.97
CA GLU A 45 19.37 -3.01 5.62
C GLU A 45 18.04 -3.31 4.92
N MET A 46 16.92 -3.11 5.61
CA MET A 46 15.58 -3.31 5.08
C MET A 46 15.22 -2.16 4.12
N ALA A 47 14.54 -2.48 3.03
CA ALA A 47 14.16 -1.47 2.05
C ALA A 47 13.35 -0.34 2.73
N PRO A 48 13.70 0.94 2.51
CA PRO A 48 13.01 2.06 3.13
C PRO A 48 11.51 2.01 2.78
N GLY A 49 10.66 2.24 3.77
CA GLY A 49 9.22 2.19 3.59
C GLY A 49 8.71 3.23 2.59
N THR A 50 7.63 2.92 1.87
CA THR A 50 7.03 3.84 0.89
C THR A 50 6.09 4.88 1.51
N PHE A 51 6.08 5.02 2.85
CA PHE A 51 5.16 5.89 3.57
C PHE A 51 5.26 7.37 3.14
N GLY A 52 6.48 7.91 3.07
CA GLY A 52 6.69 9.30 2.66
C GLY A 52 6.22 9.58 1.23
N LEU A 53 6.48 8.65 0.30
CA LEU A 53 6.01 8.74 -1.07
C LEU A 53 4.48 8.69 -1.15
N ARG A 54 3.85 7.78 -0.42
CA ARG A 54 2.37 7.68 -0.35
C ARG A 54 1.77 8.97 0.18
N LEU A 55 2.33 9.52 1.27
CA LEU A 55 1.88 10.76 1.87
C LEU A 55 2.03 11.95 0.91
N PHE A 56 3.17 12.04 0.22
CA PHE A 56 3.42 13.05 -0.80
C PHE A 56 2.42 12.96 -1.96
N LEU A 57 2.17 11.75 -2.47
CA LEU A 57 1.17 11.53 -3.52
C LEU A 57 -0.23 11.91 -3.06
N CYS A 58 -0.62 11.59 -1.82
CA CYS A 58 -1.90 12.01 -1.26
C CYS A 58 -2.05 13.54 -1.23
N PHE A 59 -1.02 14.27 -0.76
CA PHE A 59 -1.07 15.73 -0.76
C PHE A 59 -1.07 16.32 -2.17
N MET A 60 -0.31 15.74 -3.10
CA MET A 60 -0.28 16.17 -4.50
C MET A 60 -1.65 15.99 -5.17
N LEU A 61 -2.28 14.82 -5.01
CA LEU A 61 -3.60 14.54 -5.55
C LEU A 61 -4.67 15.42 -4.91
N PHE A 62 -4.58 15.64 -3.60
CA PHE A 62 -5.49 16.55 -2.89
C PHE A 62 -5.36 18.00 -3.38
N ALA A 63 -4.13 18.51 -3.53
CA ALA A 63 -3.88 19.84 -4.07
C ALA A 63 -4.37 19.97 -5.52
N ALA A 64 -4.17 18.94 -6.35
CA ALA A 64 -4.69 18.89 -7.71
C ALA A 64 -6.23 18.92 -7.72
N PHE A 65 -6.88 18.16 -6.83
CA PHE A 65 -8.33 18.17 -6.68
C PHE A 65 -8.85 19.56 -6.28
N VAL A 66 -8.26 20.18 -5.25
CA VAL A 66 -8.62 21.53 -4.81
C VAL A 66 -8.39 22.56 -5.92
N ALA A 67 -7.30 22.45 -6.67
CA ALA A 67 -7.02 23.34 -7.79
C ALA A 67 -8.02 23.14 -8.94
N MET A 68 -8.44 21.91 -9.21
CA MET A 68 -9.48 21.62 -10.20
C MET A 68 -10.83 22.20 -9.78
N ASP A 69 -11.21 22.05 -8.50
CA ASP A 69 -12.44 22.57 -7.92
C ASP A 69 -12.46 24.11 -7.98
N ASN A 70 -11.37 24.77 -7.56
CA ASN A 70 -11.24 26.23 -7.58
C ASN A 70 -11.20 26.82 -9.00
N ASN A 71 -10.60 26.11 -9.97
CA ASN A 71 -10.54 26.57 -11.37
C ASN A 71 -11.79 26.17 -12.19
N GLY A 72 -12.79 25.52 -11.56
CA GLY A 72 -13.99 25.04 -12.24
C GLY A 72 -13.70 24.08 -13.39
N ILE A 73 -12.57 23.37 -13.35
CA ILE A 73 -12.16 22.45 -14.41
C ILE A 73 -13.02 21.19 -14.30
N THR A 74 -14.10 21.15 -15.07
CA THR A 74 -15.00 20.00 -15.18
C THR A 74 -14.32 18.89 -15.98
N VAL A 75 -13.52 18.04 -15.33
CA VAL A 75 -13.05 16.78 -15.94
C VAL A 75 -14.25 15.83 -16.01
N LYS A 76 -14.87 15.79 -17.19
CA LYS A 76 -16.18 15.19 -17.46
C LYS A 76 -17.29 15.99 -16.77
N SER A 77 -18.33 16.34 -17.52
CA SER A 77 -19.48 17.17 -17.14
C SER A 77 -20.39 16.54 -16.08
N VAL A 78 -19.82 15.90 -15.06
CA VAL A 78 -20.54 15.36 -13.91
C VAL A 78 -20.38 16.38 -12.80
N SER A 79 -21.31 17.33 -12.75
CA SER A 79 -21.43 18.25 -11.62
C SER A 79 -21.80 17.48 -10.36
N SER A 80 -21.33 17.92 -9.20
CA SER A 80 -21.71 17.34 -7.90
C SER A 80 -23.23 17.29 -7.72
N ASP A 81 -23.93 18.29 -8.26
CA ASP A 81 -25.39 18.34 -8.30
C ASP A 81 -26.01 17.15 -9.05
N ARG A 82 -25.39 16.70 -10.13
CA ARG A 82 -25.86 15.55 -10.90
C ARG A 82 -25.71 14.25 -10.12
N ILE A 83 -24.62 14.11 -9.34
CA ILE A 83 -24.39 12.93 -8.50
C ILE A 83 -25.40 12.90 -7.35
N VAL A 84 -25.61 14.03 -6.68
CA VAL A 84 -26.62 14.13 -5.61
C VAL A 84 -28.01 13.86 -6.17
N GLN A 85 -28.32 14.39 -7.35
CA GLN A 85 -29.59 14.13 -8.02
C GLN A 85 -29.77 12.65 -8.32
N GLU A 86 -28.79 11.96 -8.91
CA GLU A 86 -28.93 10.52 -9.20
C GLU A 86 -28.96 9.64 -7.95
N ILE A 87 -28.33 10.04 -6.84
CA ILE A 87 -28.43 9.33 -5.55
C ILE A 87 -29.77 9.56 -4.87
N THR A 88 -30.33 10.77 -4.98
CA THR A 88 -31.61 11.16 -4.35
C THR A 88 -32.82 10.76 -5.17
N THR A 89 -32.64 10.45 -6.45
CA THR A 89 -33.70 9.88 -7.26
C THR A 89 -33.91 8.44 -6.78
N ASP A 90 -34.93 8.22 -5.95
CA ASP A 90 -35.44 6.89 -5.66
C ASP A 90 -35.82 6.25 -7.01
N LEU A 91 -34.94 5.39 -7.53
CA LEU A 91 -35.30 4.51 -8.62
C LEU A 91 -36.35 3.56 -8.06
N ASP A 92 -37.62 3.79 -8.43
CA ASP A 92 -38.69 2.86 -8.09
C ASP A 92 -38.40 1.53 -8.79
N VAL A 93 -37.74 0.64 -8.06
CA VAL A 93 -37.32 -0.67 -8.54
C VAL A 93 -38.52 -1.45 -9.08
N ALA A 94 -39.72 -1.19 -8.56
CA ALA A 94 -40.94 -1.83 -9.04
C ALA A 94 -41.32 -1.43 -10.48
N GLU A 95 -40.99 -0.21 -10.92
CA GLU A 95 -41.29 0.28 -12.28
C GLU A 95 -40.28 -0.26 -13.31
N VAL A 96 -39.01 -0.39 -12.92
CA VAL A 96 -37.96 -0.99 -13.77
C VAL A 96 -38.25 -2.46 -14.06
N TRP A 97 -38.72 -3.21 -13.06
CA TRP A 97 -39.07 -4.63 -13.21
C TRP A 97 -40.34 -4.88 -14.04
N LYS A 98 -41.21 -3.89 -14.23
CA LYS A 98 -42.37 -3.98 -15.14
C LYS A 98 -42.01 -3.74 -16.61
N ASN A 99 -40.87 -3.11 -16.87
CA ASN A 99 -40.40 -2.76 -18.22
C ASN A 99 -39.34 -3.74 -18.76
N LEU A 100 -39.07 -4.83 -18.03
CA LEU A 100 -38.23 -5.96 -18.46
C LEU A 100 -39.10 -7.14 -18.90
#